data_AF-S0G7R5-F1
#
_entry.id   AF-S0G7R5-F1
#
_cell.length_a   1.000
_cell.length_b   1.000
_cell.length_c   1.000
_cell.angle_alpha   90.00
_cell.angle_beta   90.00
_cell.angle_gamma   90.00
#
_symmetry.space_group_name_H-M   'P 1'
#
loop_
_entity.id
_entity.type
_entity.pdbx_description
1 polymer ?
#
loop_
_entity_poly.entity_id
_entity_poly.type
_entity_poly.pdbx_seq_one_letter_code
_entity_poly.pdbx_strand_id
1 'polypeptide(L)' 'MKQPVKFLLGIAGAMLIGGCAHTAYLGFHGKSVNAFPDIHAGVTRDVQCLECHHPDHAQGPPTPHPDFTGCLNCHND' A
#
# COMPACT_ATOMS: atom_id res chain seq x y z
N MET A 1 36.27 4.48 -22.27
CA MET A 1 35.52 4.34 -21.00
C MET A 1 34.08 4.90 -21.04
N LYS A 2 33.34 4.84 -22.18
CA LYS A 2 31.95 5.36 -22.29
C LYS A 2 30.86 4.30 -22.14
N GLN A 3 31.24 3.02 -22.14
CA GLN A 3 30.35 1.86 -22.07
C GLN A 3 29.72 1.60 -20.69
N PRO A 4 30.41 1.79 -19.54
CA PRO A 4 29.83 1.41 -18.25
C PRO A 4 28.69 2.36 -17.83
N VAL A 5 28.77 3.64 -18.23
CA VAL A 5 27.74 4.64 -17.90
C VAL A 5 26.41 4.32 -18.59
N LYS A 6 26.43 3.86 -19.84
CA LYS A 6 25.21 3.46 -20.57
C LYS A 6 24.55 2.23 -19.94
N PHE A 7 25.36 1.28 -19.48
CA PHE A 7 24.89 0.07 -18.82
C PHE A 7 24.26 0.38 -17.45
N LEU A 8 24.90 1.25 -16.66
CA LEU A 8 24.37 1.74 -15.38
C LEU A 8 23.07 2.54 -15.56
N LEU A 9 22.99 3.42 -16.57
CA LEU A 9 21.75 4.13 -16.89
C LEU A 9 20.62 3.18 -17.29
N GLY A 10 20.92 2.12 -18.05
CA GLY A 10 19.93 1.12 -18.42
C GLY A 10 19.35 0.37 -17.21
N ILE A 11 20.21 -0.04 -16.28
CA ILE A 11 19.78 -0.72 -15.04
C ILE A 11 18.97 0.23 -14.16
N ALA A 12 19.43 1.47 -13.97
CA ALA A 12 18.71 2.47 -13.18
C ALA A 12 17.31 2.75 -13.77
N GLY A 13 17.20 2.85 -15.10
CA GLY A 13 15.92 3.00 -15.80
C GLY A 13 14.99 1.80 -15.57
N ALA A 14 15.51 0.57 -15.68
CA ALA A 14 14.73 -0.64 -15.42
C ALA A 14 14.26 -0.75 -13.96
N MET A 15 15.09 -0.37 -12.99
CA MET A 15 14.73 -0.36 -11.57
C MET A 15 13.69 0.71 -11.22
N LEU A 16 13.74 1.88 -11.87
CA LEU A 16 12.74 2.94 -11.66
C LEU A 16 11.37 2.55 -12.24
N ILE A 17 11.34 2.02 -13.46
CA ILE A 17 10.09 1.57 -14.10
C ILE A 17 9.53 0.35 -13.36
N GLY A 18 10.41 -0.60 -13.03
CA GLY A 18 10.10 -1.75 -12.20
C GLY A 18 9.53 -1.31 -10.85
N GLY A 19 10.25 -0.50 -10.07
CA GLY A 19 9.84 -0.08 -8.73
C GLY A 19 8.48 0.61 -8.68
N CYS A 20 8.21 1.55 -9.61
CA CYS A 20 6.91 2.23 -9.69
C CYS A 20 5.77 1.26 -10.09
N ALA A 21 6.04 0.36 -11.04
CA ALA A 21 5.09 -0.68 -11.43
C ALA A 21 4.90 -1.73 -10.32
N HIS A 22 5.92 -2.02 -9.52
CA HIS A 22 5.83 -2.92 -8.37
C HIS A 22 4.92 -2.32 -7.30
N THR A 23 5.00 -1.03 -6.99
CA THR A 23 4.06 -0.40 -6.05
C THR A 23 2.63 -0.30 -6.58
N ALA A 24 2.46 -0.16 -7.90
CA ALA A 24 1.13 0.02 -8.52
C ALA A 24 0.43 -1.31 -8.88
N TYR A 25 1.20 -2.36 -9.23
CA TYR A 25 0.68 -3.61 -9.81
C TYR A 25 0.98 -4.85 -8.96
N LEU A 26 2.13 -4.87 -8.28
CA LEU A 26 2.47 -5.85 -7.25
C LEU A 26 2.37 -5.22 -5.85
N GLY A 27 1.64 -4.11 -5.77
CA GLY A 27 1.59 -3.23 -4.62
C GLY A 27 1.47 -4.08 -3.39
N PHE A 28 2.41 -3.89 -2.45
CA PHE A 28 2.25 -4.34 -1.07
C PHE A 28 0.77 -4.24 -0.74
N HIS A 29 0.11 -5.41 -0.63
CA HIS A 29 -1.26 -5.47 -0.13
C HIS A 29 -1.29 -4.57 1.11
N GLY A 30 -2.35 -3.78 1.28
CA GLY A 30 -2.41 -2.65 2.23
C GLY A 30 -1.62 -2.87 3.53
N LYS A 31 -0.96 -1.82 4.00
CA LYS A 31 -0.07 -1.92 5.16
C LYS A 31 -0.83 -2.42 6.40
N SER A 32 -0.16 -3.19 7.24
CA SER A 32 -0.66 -3.55 8.57
C SER A 32 -1.01 -2.30 9.38
N VAL A 33 -2.10 -2.37 10.16
CA VAL A 33 -2.42 -1.36 11.17
C VAL A 33 -1.33 -1.26 12.24
N ASN A 34 -0.57 -2.34 12.45
CA ASN A 34 0.54 -2.39 13.41
C ASN A 34 1.74 -1.51 12.99
N ALA A 35 1.82 -1.12 11.71
CA ALA A 35 2.84 -0.18 11.24
C ALA A 35 2.56 1.27 11.68
N PHE A 36 1.31 1.58 12.08
CA PHE A 36 0.87 2.91 12.51
C PHE A 36 0.00 2.80 13.77
N PRO A 37 0.57 2.33 14.89
CA PRO A 37 -0.18 2.01 16.10
C PRO A 37 -0.71 3.25 16.84
N ASP A 38 -0.14 4.42 16.56
CA ASP A 38 -0.55 5.71 17.11
C ASP A 38 -1.93 6.14 16.61
N ILE A 39 -2.21 5.90 15.32
CA ILE A 39 -3.49 6.29 14.68
C ILE A 39 -4.50 5.14 14.58
N HIS A 40 -4.07 3.88 14.72
CA HIS A 40 -4.96 2.71 14.73
C HIS A 40 -5.13 2.09 16.13
N ALA A 41 -4.76 2.83 17.18
CA ALA A 41 -4.91 2.37 18.55
C ALA A 41 -6.35 1.94 18.86
N GLY A 42 -6.53 0.68 19.28
CA GLY A 42 -7.83 0.16 19.71
C GLY A 42 -8.76 -0.32 18.59
N VAL A 43 -8.28 -0.37 17.34
CA VAL A 43 -9.00 -1.06 16.27
C VAL A 43 -9.04 -2.56 16.57
N THR A 44 -10.24 -3.10 16.72
CA THR A 44 -10.48 -4.53 17.02
C THR A 44 -11.55 -5.15 16.12
N ARG A 45 -12.26 -4.32 15.35
CA ARG A 45 -13.35 -4.74 14.45
C ARG A 45 -13.22 -4.03 13.11
N ASP A 46 -13.47 -4.76 12.02
CA ASP A 46 -13.36 -4.23 10.66
C ASP A 46 -14.26 -3.01 10.39
N VAL A 47 -15.43 -2.95 11.04
CA VAL A 47 -16.35 -1.81 10.89
C VAL A 47 -15.72 -0.48 11.33
N GLN A 48 -14.76 -0.51 12.26
CA GLN A 48 -14.04 0.70 12.70
C GLN A 48 -13.12 1.22 11.59
N CYS A 49 -12.58 0.33 10.76
CA CYS A 49 -11.75 0.73 9.63
C CYS A 49 -12.54 1.60 8.63
N LEU A 50 -13.83 1.29 8.44
CA LEU A 50 -14.70 2.02 7.51
C LEU A 50 -15.11 3.40 8.03
N GLU A 51 -14.92 3.72 9.32
CA GLU A 51 -15.19 5.07 9.84
C GLU A 51 -14.30 6.13 9.17
N CYS A 52 -13.09 5.74 8.76
CA CYS A 52 -12.14 6.61 8.06
C CYS A 52 -11.82 6.15 6.63
N HIS A 53 -11.86 4.85 6.35
CA HIS A 53 -11.47 4.27 5.05
C HIS A 53 -12.66 3.88 4.16
N HIS A 54 -13.86 4.43 4.38
CA HIS A 54 -15.03 4.16 3.54
C HIS A 54 -14.73 4.41 2.04
N PRO A 55 -15.26 3.61 1.09
CA PRO A 55 -15.02 3.83 -0.33
C PRO A 55 -15.50 5.22 -0.82
N ASP A 56 -16.70 5.64 -0.42
CA ASP A 56 -17.32 6.87 -0.94
C ASP A 56 -17.09 8.15 -0.11
N HIS A 57 -16.74 8.02 1.17
CA HIS A 57 -16.63 9.15 2.10
C HIS A 57 -15.44 8.99 3.04
N ALA A 58 -14.29 8.67 2.44
CA ALA A 58 -13.06 8.47 3.17
C ALA A 58 -12.52 9.77 3.78
N GLN A 59 -11.99 9.65 4.99
CA GLN A 59 -11.17 10.65 5.66
C GLN A 59 -9.67 10.29 5.57
N GLY A 60 -9.38 8.98 5.52
CA GLY A 60 -8.08 8.42 5.15
C GLY A 60 -8.08 7.91 3.70
N PRO A 61 -7.06 7.13 3.28
CA PRO A 61 -7.09 6.46 1.99
C PRO A 61 -8.33 5.56 1.85
N PRO A 62 -9.17 5.69 0.81
CA PRO A 62 -10.35 4.84 0.66
C PRO A 62 -9.95 3.37 0.48
N THR A 63 -10.76 2.45 1.02
CA THR A 63 -10.60 1.03 0.71
C THR A 63 -10.85 0.80 -0.79
N PRO A 64 -9.96 0.08 -1.50
CA PRO A 64 -10.20 -0.33 -2.88
C PRO A 64 -11.16 -1.51 -2.98
N HIS A 65 -11.59 -2.07 -1.84
CA HIS A 65 -12.50 -3.22 -1.74
C HIS A 65 -13.84 -2.78 -1.13
N PRO A 66 -14.75 -2.15 -1.90
CA PRO A 66 -15.97 -1.56 -1.36
C PRO A 66 -16.95 -2.60 -0.76
N ASP A 67 -16.95 -3.82 -1.30
CA ASP A 67 -17.86 -4.89 -0.87
C ASP A 67 -17.20 -5.91 0.08
N PHE A 68 -15.93 -5.71 0.42
CA PHE A 68 -15.18 -6.66 1.26
C PHE A 68 -15.31 -6.31 2.74
N THR A 69 -15.52 -7.35 3.55
CA THR A 69 -15.46 -7.30 5.01
C THR A 69 -14.37 -8.27 5.47
N GLY A 70 -13.71 -8.03 6.61
CA GLY A 70 -12.52 -8.80 7.00
C GLY A 70 -11.19 -8.05 6.89
N CYS A 71 -11.16 -6.73 7.04
CA CYS A 71 -9.96 -5.89 6.90
C CYS A 71 -8.78 -6.42 7.74
N LEU A 72 -9.03 -6.74 9.01
CA LEU A 72 -8.02 -7.19 9.97
C LEU A 72 -7.51 -8.61 9.69
N ASN A 73 -8.16 -9.38 8.83
CA ASN A 73 -7.63 -10.70 8.42
C ASN A 73 -6.35 -10.57 7.58
N CYS A 74 -6.17 -9.43 6.91
CA CYS A 74 -5.02 -9.17 6.04
C CYS A 74 -4.15 -8.01 6.53
N HIS A 75 -4.73 -7.05 7.27
CA HIS A 75 -4.05 -5.81 7.66
C HIS A 75 -3.74 -5.75 9.17
N ASN A 76 -3.58 -6.89 9.83
CA ASN A 76 -3.22 -6.97 11.25
C ASN A 76 -2.07 -7.99 11.48
N ASP A 77 -1.12 -8.02 10.56
CA ASP A 77 0.11 -8.81 10.63
C ASP A 77 1.26 -8.08 11.32
#